data_AF-A0A177LAD9-F1
#
_entry.id   AF-A0A177LAD9-F1
#
_cell.length_a   1.000
_cell.length_b   1.000
_cell.length_c   1.000
_cell.angle_alpha   90.00
_cell.angle_beta   90.00
_cell.angle_gamma   90.00
#
_symmetry.space_group_name_H-M   'P 1'
#
loop_
_entity.id
_entity.type
_entity.pdbx_description
1 polymer ?
#
loop_
_entity_poly.entity_id
_entity_poly.type
_entity_poly.pdbx_seq_one_letter_code
_entity_poly.pdbx_strand_id
1 'polypeptide(L)'
;MYSVEEITNELLNGEFGYKEVHFIEKEFLPGEGDQYIGFIYDVKGTFNGNNYEVSVFSHDGSTFEIRKDSDQGFDDLEGKFTL
;
A
#
# COMPACT_ATOMS: atom_id res chain seq x y z
N MET A 1 -6.66 9.70 -11.55
CA MET A 1 -5.40 9.05 -11.15
C MET A 1 -4.93 9.79 -9.92
N TYR A 2 -5.05 9.15 -8.75
CA TYR A 2 -4.73 9.78 -7.47
C TYR A 2 -3.23 9.97 -7.32
N SER A 3 -2.85 10.98 -6.55
CA SER A 3 -1.47 11.29 -6.22
C SER A 3 -0.95 10.39 -5.09
N VAL A 4 0.37 10.23 -5.04
CA VAL A 4 1.05 9.58 -3.90
C VAL A 4 0.70 10.27 -2.59
N GLU A 5 0.48 11.59 -2.60
CA GLU A 5 0.08 12.37 -1.42
C GLU A 5 -1.29 11.94 -0.88
N GLU A 6 -2.30 11.78 -1.74
CA GLU A 6 -3.64 11.32 -1.34
C GLU A 6 -3.60 9.90 -0.75
N ILE A 7 -2.86 8.99 -1.39
CA ILE A 7 -2.68 7.62 -0.91
C ILE A 7 -1.96 7.62 0.44
N THR A 8 -0.86 8.38 0.57
CA THR A 8 -0.09 8.48 1.83
C THR A 8 -0.95 9.02 2.96
N ASN A 9 -1.81 10.01 2.69
CA ASN A 9 -2.69 10.59 3.68
C ASN A 9 -3.74 9.59 4.17
N GLU A 10 -4.29 8.76 3.29
CA GLU A 10 -5.23 7.70 3.67
C GLU A 10 -4.56 6.59 4.49
N LEU A 11 -3.33 6.20 4.15
CA LEU A 11 -2.57 5.24 4.96
C LEU A 11 -2.30 5.79 6.37
N LEU A 12 -1.96 7.08 6.50
CA LEU A 12 -1.65 7.70 7.79
C LEU A 12 -2.88 7.99 8.65
N ASN A 13 -3.97 8.47 8.04
CA ASN A 13 -5.11 9.03 8.76
C ASN A 13 -6.39 8.19 8.62
N GLY A 14 -6.38 7.17 7.77
CA GLY A 14 -7.48 6.24 7.57
C GLY A 14 -7.54 5.15 8.64
N GLU A 15 -8.26 4.08 8.33
CA GLU A 15 -8.59 3.03 9.30
C GLU A 15 -7.46 2.02 9.57
N PHE A 16 -6.36 2.10 8.82
CA PHE A 16 -5.25 1.13 8.88
C PHE A 16 -4.33 1.32 10.10
N GLY A 17 -4.38 2.51 10.71
CA GLY A 17 -3.67 2.78 11.96
C GLY A 17 -2.14 2.70 11.83
N TYR A 18 -1.57 3.09 10.70
CA TYR A 18 -0.13 3.31 10.59
C TYR A 18 0.27 4.59 11.32
N LYS A 19 1.40 4.56 12.02
CA LYS A 19 1.92 5.74 12.76
C LYS A 19 2.85 6.59 11.91
N GLU A 20 3.58 5.92 11.02
CA GLU A 20 4.55 6.50 10.10
C GLU A 20 4.37 5.76 8.77
N VAL A 21 4.41 6.50 7.67
CA VAL A 21 4.26 5.99 6.29
C VAL A 21 5.24 6.76 5.43
N HIS A 22 6.11 6.03 4.74
CA HIS A 22 7.11 6.60 3.85
C HIS A 22 7.00 5.96 2.48
N PHE A 23 6.69 6.78 1.47
CA PHE A 23 6.69 6.32 0.09
C PHE A 23 8.11 5.95 -0.36
N ILE A 24 8.26 4.76 -0.94
CA ILE A 24 9.52 4.26 -1.47
C ILE A 24 9.53 4.46 -2.99
N GLU A 25 8.67 3.73 -3.70
CA GLU A 25 8.65 3.77 -5.16
C GLU A 25 7.31 3.33 -5.75
N LYS A 26 7.17 3.57 -7.05
CA LYS A 26 6.03 3.10 -7.85
C LYS A 26 6.47 1.84 -8.59
N GLU A 27 5.76 0.74 -8.36
CA GLU A 27 6.03 -0.54 -9.03
C GLU A 27 4.90 -0.87 -10.02
N PHE A 28 5.27 -1.53 -11.12
CA PHE A 28 4.33 -2.16 -12.03
C PHE A 28 4.42 -3.67 -11.84
N LEU A 29 3.35 -4.31 -11.37
CA LEU A 29 3.35 -5.76 -11.17
C LEU A 29 3.50 -6.47 -12.52
N PRO A 30 4.57 -7.25 -12.72
CA PRO A 30 4.79 -7.97 -13.97
C PRO A 30 3.73 -9.07 -14.13
N GLY A 31 2.92 -8.98 -15.19
CA GLY A 31 1.92 -9.98 -15.55
C GLY A 31 0.47 -9.53 -15.43
N GLU A 32 0.20 -8.43 -14.72
CA GLU A 32 -1.15 -7.88 -14.53
C GLU A 32 -1.53 -6.77 -15.54
N GLY A 33 -0.57 -6.35 -16.37
CA GLY A 33 -0.75 -5.40 -17.47
C GLY A 33 -0.71 -3.92 -17.06
N ASP A 34 -0.71 -3.02 -18.05
CA ASP A 34 -0.47 -1.58 -17.89
C ASP A 34 -1.53 -0.83 -17.05
N GLN A 35 -2.63 -1.50 -16.71
CA GLN A 35 -3.71 -0.96 -15.88
C GLN A 35 -3.41 -1.09 -14.38
N TYR A 36 -2.43 -1.91 -14.03
CA TYR A 36 -2.06 -2.17 -12.65
C TYR A 36 -1.02 -1.17 -12.16
N ILE A 37 -1.37 -0.41 -11.13
CA ILE A 37 -0.46 0.55 -10.52
C ILE A 37 -0.20 0.13 -9.08
N GLY A 38 1.06 -0.18 -8.77
CA GLY A 38 1.54 -0.45 -7.43
C GLY A 38 2.34 0.73 -6.86
N PHE A 39 2.25 0.90 -5.55
CA PHE A 39 3.01 1.87 -4.77
C PHE A 39 3.56 1.16 -3.52
N ILE A 40 4.86 1.23 -3.31
CA ILE A 40 5.54 0.59 -2.18
C ILE A 40 5.78 1.62 -1.08
N TYR A 41 5.48 1.23 0.16
CA TYR A 41 5.62 2.06 1.35
C TYR A 41 6.34 1.31 2.48
N ASP A 42 7.25 1.98 3.18
CA ASP A 42 7.68 1.56 4.52
C ASP A 42 6.70 2.14 5.54
N VAL A 43 6.10 1.27 6.35
CA VAL A 43 5.10 1.66 7.34
C VAL A 43 5.46 1.16 8.72
N LYS A 44 5.04 1.93 9.72
CA LYS A 44 5.16 1.56 11.12
C LYS A 44 3.80 1.24 11.71
N GLY A 45 3.57 -0.05 11.93
CA GLY A 45 2.31 -0.54 12.47
C GLY A 45 2.05 -0.09 13.91
N THR A 46 0.76 0.02 14.26
CA THR A 46 0.33 0.29 15.64
C THR A 46 0.57 -0.88 16.58
N PHE A 47 0.39 -2.12 16.12
CA PHE A 47 0.62 -3.33 16.88
C PHE A 47 2.10 -3.71 16.84
N ASN A 48 2.75 -3.66 18.00
CA ASN A 48 4.17 -3.95 18.24
C ASN A 48 5.19 -2.90 17.76
N GLY A 49 4.78 -1.88 16.99
CA GLY A 49 5.67 -0.76 16.60
C GLY A 49 6.81 -1.15 15.67
N ASN A 50 6.71 -2.32 15.03
CA ASN A 50 7.69 -2.78 14.04
C ASN A 50 7.46 -2.06 12.72
N ASN A 51 8.55 -1.74 12.03
CA ASN A 51 8.54 -1.29 10.65
C ASN A 51 8.41 -2.51 9.73
N TYR A 52 7.64 -2.37 8.66
CA TYR A 52 7.49 -3.35 7.60
C TYR A 52 7.03 -2.67 6.32
N GLU A 53 7.23 -3.34 5.18
CA GLU A 53 6.81 -2.83 3.89
C GLU A 53 5.38 -3.27 3.56
N VAL A 54 4.64 -2.36 2.94
CA VAL A 54 3.34 -2.66 2.34
C VAL A 54 3.31 -2.17 0.91
N SER A 55 2.59 -2.93 0.09
CA SER A 55 2.35 -2.65 -1.30
C SER A 55 0.89 -2.26 -1.48
N VAL A 56 0.65 -1.11 -2.10
CA VAL A 56 -0.67 -0.54 -2.35
C VAL A 56 -0.98 -0.58 -3.83
N PHE A 57 -2.03 -1.30 -4.19
CA PHE A 57 -2.32 -1.68 -5.57
C PHE A 57 -3.69 -1.21 -6.02
N SER A 58 -3.80 -0.69 -7.23
CA SER A 58 -5.09 -0.41 -7.86
C SER A 58 -5.15 -0.90 -9.30
N HIS A 59 -6.27 -1.56 -9.63
CA HIS A 59 -6.62 -2.00 -10.98
C HIS A 59 -7.51 -0.99 -11.73
N ASP A 60 -8.39 -0.31 -11.00
CA ASP A 60 -9.40 0.61 -11.55
C ASP A 60 -9.00 2.09 -11.36
N GLY A 61 -7.89 2.32 -10.65
CA GLY A 61 -7.39 3.63 -10.30
C GLY A 61 -8.19 4.35 -9.21
N SER A 62 -9.08 3.66 -8.48
CA SER A 62 -9.96 4.21 -7.44
C SER A 62 -10.05 3.35 -6.17
N THR A 63 -10.05 2.03 -6.33
CA THR A 63 -10.01 1.05 -5.25
C THR A 63 -8.57 0.60 -5.08
N PHE A 64 -8.07 0.66 -3.85
CA PHE A 64 -6.71 0.32 -3.50
C PHE A 64 -6.69 -0.85 -2.52
N GLU A 65 -5.90 -1.88 -2.83
CA GLU A 65 -5.62 -3.01 -1.96
C GLU A 65 -4.28 -2.79 -1.28
N ILE A 66 -4.24 -2.94 0.04
CA ILE A 66 -3.00 -2.89 0.81
C ILE A 66 -2.60 -4.31 1.15
N ARG A 67 -1.40 -4.68 0.77
CA ARG A 67 -0.84 -5.99 1.07
C ARG A 67 0.47 -5.84 1.80
N LYS A 68 0.63 -6.58 2.89
CA LYS A 68 1.87 -6.61 3.65
C LYS A 68 2.88 -7.51 2.96
N ASP A 69 4.07 -6.98 2.73
CA ASP A 69 5.14 -7.80 2.17
C ASP A 69 5.54 -8.89 3.17
N SER A 70 5.75 -10.09 2.64
CA SER A 70 6.09 -11.29 3.39
C SER A 70 7.26 -11.99 2.71
N ASP A 71 8.31 -12.29 3.48
CA ASP A 71 9.48 -13.06 3.06
C ASP A 71 9.13 -14.41 2.38
N GLN A 72 7.88 -14.88 2.49
CA GLN A 72 7.39 -16.13 1.91
C GLN A 72 6.69 -15.98 0.54
N GLY A 73 6.67 -14.78 -0.05
CA GLY A 73 6.25 -14.57 -1.45
C GLY A 73 4.74 -14.53 -1.68
N PHE A 74 3.94 -14.44 -0.63
CA PHE A 74 2.52 -14.11 -0.72
C PHE A 74 2.24 -12.91 0.19
N ASP A 75 1.98 -11.77 -0.42
CA ASP A 75 1.61 -10.57 0.33
C ASP A 75 0.25 -10.79 1.02
N ASP A 76 0.21 -10.63 2.34
CA ASP A 76 -1.02 -10.79 3.11
C ASP A 76 -1.91 -9.55 2.92
N LEU A 77 -3.17 -9.72 2.48
CA LEU A 77 -4.11 -8.62 2.34
C LEU A 77 -4.43 -8.01 3.72
N GLU A 78 -3.96 -6.79 3.98
CA GLU A 78 -4.28 -6.05 5.20
C GLU A 78 -5.63 -5.34 5.10
N GLY A 79 -6.00 -4.88 3.91
CA GLY A 79 -7.28 -4.24 3.71
C GLY A 79 -7.43 -3.55 2.37
N LYS A 80 -8.52 -2.78 2.24
CA LYS A 80 -8.85 -2.03 1.03
C LYS A 80 -9.43 -0.68 1.40
N PHE A 81 -9.19 0.32 0.57
CA PHE A 81 -9.83 1.62 0.65
C PHE A 81 -10.18 2.15 -0.74
N THR A 82 -10.99 3.20 -0.78
CA THR A 82 -11.37 3.88 -2.01
C THR A 82 -11.06 5.36 -1.86
N LEU A 83 -10.48 5.95 -2.90
CA LEU A 83 -10.27 7.40 -3.02
C LEU A 83 -11.19 7.99 -4.09
#